data_AF-A0A7X0CIG6-F1
#
_entry.id   AF-A0A7X0CIG6-F1
#
_cell.length_a   1.000
_cell.length_b   1.000
_cell.length_c   1.000
_cell.angle_alpha   90.00
_cell.angle_beta   90.00
_cell.angle_gamma   90.00
#
_symmetry.space_group_name_H-M   'P 1'
#
loop_
_entity.id
_entity.type
_entity.pdbx_description
1 polymer ?
#
loop_
_entity_poly.entity_id
_entity_poly.type
_entity_poly.pdbx_seq_one_letter_code
_entity_poly.pdbx_strand_id
1 'polypeptide(L)'
;MISSYKDFTIEVIDDGSYTHGSADNISPYEIEYYDGDSSHTSSKHGIRVSNDDEEISSAIICAGGGITGIHKQAYTIKDDSIFICCGSMIYSLALPTLNLNWYKELDMATCFQIYEFENDFIVHGEVEISRLTENGIIKWQFSGRDIFVTLDGKKEFEIIGDTIKLIDFENYEYILDANGKEIK
;
A
#
# COMPACT_ATOMS: atom_id res chain seq x y z
N MET A 1 -4.32 12.60 2.99
CA MET A 1 -2.99 13.02 2.49
C MET A 1 -3.18 13.57 1.09
N ILE A 2 -2.54 14.69 0.76
CA ILE A 2 -2.69 15.35 -0.53
C ILE A 2 -1.34 15.36 -1.26
N SER A 3 -1.36 15.10 -2.56
CA SER A 3 -0.19 15.15 -3.44
C SER A 3 -0.55 15.79 -4.78
N SER A 4 0.40 16.46 -5.40
CA SER A 4 0.25 16.98 -6.76
C SER A 4 0.97 16.04 -7.74
N TYR A 5 0.33 15.75 -8.86
CA TYR A 5 0.90 14.95 -9.95
C TYR A 5 0.47 15.51 -11.30
N LYS A 6 1.44 16.01 -12.08
CA LYS A 6 1.16 16.80 -13.29
C LYS A 6 0.19 17.94 -12.94
N ASP A 7 -0.94 18.03 -13.64
CA ASP A 7 -2.00 19.03 -13.42
C ASP A 7 -3.09 18.54 -12.44
N PHE A 8 -2.88 17.39 -11.80
CA PHE A 8 -3.86 16.80 -10.88
C PHE A 8 -3.48 16.97 -9.41
N THR A 9 -4.50 17.17 -8.58
CA THR A 9 -4.44 17.00 -7.13
C THR A 9 -5.01 15.64 -6.77
N ILE A 10 -4.25 14.84 -6.03
CA ILE A 10 -4.64 13.51 -5.58
C ILE A 10 -4.75 13.55 -4.07
N GLU A 11 -5.96 13.29 -3.56
CA GLU A 11 -6.24 13.15 -2.15
C GLU A 11 -6.50 11.68 -1.81
N VAL A 12 -5.78 11.16 -0.82
CA VAL A 12 -5.98 9.83 -0.26
C VAL A 12 -6.47 9.96 1.18
N ILE A 13 -7.59 9.33 1.51
CA ILE A 13 -8.30 9.48 2.79
C ILE A 13 -8.46 8.10 3.43
N ASP A 14 -8.21 8.01 4.72
CA ASP A 14 -8.64 6.86 5.52
C ASP A 14 -10.12 7.02 5.86
N ASP A 15 -10.99 6.24 5.22
CA ASP A 15 -12.44 6.30 5.36
C ASP A 15 -12.98 5.04 6.04
N GLY A 16 -12.49 4.79 7.26
CA GLY A 16 -12.93 3.66 8.09
C GLY A 16 -14.44 3.65 8.40
N SER A 17 -15.16 4.75 8.15
CA SER A 17 -16.61 4.86 8.36
C SER A 17 -17.44 4.36 7.18
N TYR A 18 -16.82 4.24 6.00
CA TYR A 18 -17.52 3.86 4.78
C TYR A 18 -18.08 2.43 4.88
N THR A 19 -19.31 2.26 4.42
CA THR A 19 -20.02 0.97 4.40
C THR A 19 -20.61 0.72 3.01
N HIS A 20 -20.24 -0.41 2.39
CA HIS A 20 -20.73 -0.78 1.06
C HIS A 20 -22.27 -0.73 0.96
N GLY A 21 -22.79 -0.07 -0.07
CA GLY A 21 -24.23 0.04 -0.33
C GLY A 21 -25.03 0.84 0.70
N SER A 22 -24.38 1.48 1.68
CA SER A 22 -25.05 2.31 2.67
C SER A 22 -25.40 3.69 2.11
N ALA A 23 -26.65 4.10 2.29
CA ALA A 23 -27.09 5.46 2.01
C ALA A 23 -26.56 6.49 3.03
N ASP A 24 -26.04 6.02 4.18
CA ASP A 24 -25.53 6.86 5.26
C ASP A 24 -24.04 7.21 5.08
N ASN A 25 -23.39 6.76 4.00
CA ASN A 25 -22.02 7.13 3.70
C ASN A 25 -21.89 8.66 3.54
N ILE A 26 -20.99 9.26 4.32
CA ILE A 26 -20.73 10.71 4.31
C ILE A 26 -20.19 11.14 2.94
N SER A 27 -19.33 10.29 2.36
CA SER A 27 -18.59 10.54 1.14
C SER A 27 -18.97 9.48 0.09
N PRO A 28 -19.60 9.87 -1.03
CA PRO A 28 -19.76 8.96 -2.16
C PRO A 28 -18.45 8.83 -2.94
N TYR A 29 -18.24 7.67 -3.56
CA TYR A 29 -17.15 7.39 -4.48
C TYR A 29 -17.75 6.83 -5.78
N GLU A 30 -17.16 7.16 -6.92
CA GLU A 30 -17.66 6.69 -8.21
C GLU A 30 -17.37 5.20 -8.46
N ILE A 31 -16.22 4.73 -7.98
CA ILE A 31 -15.74 3.37 -8.16
C ILE A 31 -15.47 2.72 -6.80
N GLU A 32 -15.87 1.46 -6.64
CA GLU A 32 -15.62 0.70 -5.42
C GLU A 32 -14.84 -0.57 -5.74
N TYR A 33 -13.74 -0.79 -5.03
CA TYR A 33 -12.90 -1.97 -5.14
C TYR A 33 -12.94 -2.80 -3.86
N TYR A 34 -13.14 -4.10 -4.02
CA TYR A 34 -13.20 -5.08 -2.95
C TYR A 34 -12.28 -6.26 -3.29
N ASP A 35 -11.54 -6.74 -2.30
CA ASP A 35 -10.73 -7.96 -2.41
C ASP A 35 -11.56 -9.25 -2.21
N GLY A 36 -12.85 -9.12 -1.90
CA GLY A 36 -13.76 -10.24 -1.73
C GLY A 36 -14.99 -9.86 -0.92
N ASP A 37 -15.11 -10.44 0.28
CA ASP A 37 -16.26 -10.22 1.14
C ASP A 37 -16.19 -8.86 1.86
N SER A 38 -17.09 -7.96 1.46
CA SER A 38 -17.23 -6.63 2.06
C SER A 38 -17.38 -6.63 3.59
N SER A 39 -17.86 -7.73 4.21
CA SER A 39 -18.03 -7.82 5.66
C SER A 39 -16.72 -7.99 6.45
N HIS A 40 -15.61 -8.29 5.77
CA HIS A 40 -14.30 -8.54 6.39
C HIS A 40 -13.26 -7.47 6.05
N THR A 41 -13.69 -6.33 5.52
CA THR A 41 -12.80 -5.23 5.17
C THR A 41 -12.40 -4.45 6.43
N SER A 42 -11.11 -4.40 6.71
CA SER A 42 -10.53 -3.71 7.88
C SER A 42 -9.95 -2.35 7.51
N SER A 43 -9.43 -2.21 6.29
CA SER A 43 -8.88 -0.97 5.75
C SER A 43 -9.75 -0.44 4.62
N LYS A 44 -10.00 0.88 4.62
CA LYS A 44 -10.86 1.56 3.65
C LYS A 44 -10.23 2.87 3.23
N HIS A 45 -9.78 2.98 1.99
CA HIS A 45 -9.04 4.14 1.52
C HIS A 45 -9.73 4.77 0.32
N GLY A 46 -10.23 5.98 0.54
CA GLY A 46 -10.78 6.83 -0.51
C GLY A 46 -9.66 7.52 -1.27
N ILE A 47 -9.80 7.60 -2.59
CA ILE A 47 -8.89 8.31 -3.50
C ILE A 47 -9.75 9.26 -4.32
N ARG A 48 -9.40 10.54 -4.31
CA ARG A 48 -10.05 11.59 -5.10
C ARG A 48 -9.01 12.25 -5.98
N VAL A 49 -9.33 12.44 -7.25
CA VAL A 49 -8.49 13.13 -8.21
C VAL A 49 -9.23 14.36 -8.69
N SER A 50 -8.58 15.51 -8.63
CA SER A 50 -9.11 16.78 -9.08
C SER A 50 -8.18 17.46 -10.07
N ASN A 51 -8.75 18.23 -10.99
CA ASN A 51 -8.04 19.16 -11.86
C ASN A 51 -8.65 20.55 -11.66
N ASP A 52 -7.83 21.58 -11.38
CA ASP A 52 -8.30 22.94 -11.08
C ASP A 52 -9.46 22.99 -10.05
N ASP A 53 -9.32 22.22 -8.95
CA ASP A 53 -10.31 22.07 -7.86
C ASP A 53 -11.63 21.38 -8.24
N GLU A 54 -11.80 20.91 -9.47
CA GLU A 54 -12.93 20.08 -9.90
C GLU A 54 -12.55 18.59 -9.75
N GLU A 55 -13.30 17.83 -8.94
CA GLU A 55 -13.16 16.37 -8.87
C GLU A 55 -13.53 15.74 -10.22
N ILE A 56 -12.60 14.98 -10.79
CA ILE A 56 -12.76 14.30 -12.08
C ILE A 56 -12.93 12.78 -11.95
N SER A 57 -12.55 12.23 -10.80
CA SER A 57 -12.80 10.83 -10.47
C SER A 57 -12.59 10.57 -8.99
N SER A 58 -13.34 9.62 -8.44
CA SER A 58 -13.10 9.10 -7.10
C SER A 58 -13.32 7.60 -6.99
N ALA A 59 -12.49 6.95 -6.18
CA ALA A 59 -12.58 5.52 -5.92
C ALA A 59 -12.38 5.24 -4.43
N ILE A 60 -12.96 4.14 -3.94
CA ILE A 60 -12.65 3.60 -2.62
C ILE A 60 -12.15 2.17 -2.74
N ILE A 61 -11.06 1.89 -2.03
CA ILE A 61 -10.53 0.55 -1.87
C ILE A 61 -10.93 0.05 -0.50
N CYS A 62 -11.60 -1.09 -0.44
CA CYS A 62 -11.95 -1.78 0.79
C CYS A 62 -11.26 -3.15 0.79
N ALA A 63 -10.31 -3.35 1.69
CA ALA A 63 -9.54 -4.59 1.78
C ALA A 63 -9.51 -5.16 3.20
N GLY A 64 -9.42 -6.49 3.29
CA GLY A 64 -9.24 -7.24 4.53
C GLY A 64 -7.78 -7.32 4.99
N GLY A 65 -7.53 -8.08 6.06
CA GLY A 65 -6.24 -8.12 6.75
C GLY A 65 -6.22 -7.20 7.98
N GLY A 66 -5.10 -6.59 8.30
CA GLY A 66 -4.99 -5.59 9.36
C GLY A 66 -5.28 -4.16 8.89
N ILE A 67 -4.96 -3.20 9.76
CA ILE A 67 -5.23 -1.78 9.52
C ILE A 67 -4.00 -1.14 8.87
N THR A 68 -4.16 -0.67 7.63
CA THR A 68 -3.19 0.21 6.97
C THR A 68 -3.58 1.65 7.23
N GLY A 69 -2.64 2.47 7.70
CA GLY A 69 -2.87 3.91 7.88
C GLY A 69 -2.43 4.71 6.65
N ILE A 70 -3.01 5.89 6.44
CA ILE A 70 -2.57 6.81 5.37
C ILE A 70 -1.45 7.74 5.86
N HIS A 71 -0.24 7.47 5.39
CA HIS A 71 0.97 8.28 5.60
C HIS A 71 1.82 8.32 4.31
N LYS A 72 2.99 8.96 4.35
CA LYS A 72 3.80 9.30 3.16
C LYS A 72 4.22 8.08 2.33
N GLN A 73 4.31 6.92 2.95
CA GLN A 73 4.72 5.66 2.32
C GLN A 73 3.55 4.68 2.18
N ALA A 74 2.31 5.08 2.48
CA ALA A 74 1.15 4.22 2.27
C ALA A 74 0.83 4.07 0.77
N TYR A 75 1.30 5.00 -0.06
CA TYR A 75 1.19 4.92 -1.51
C TYR A 75 2.38 5.59 -2.20
N THR A 76 2.56 5.30 -3.48
CA THR A 76 3.42 6.07 -4.39
C THR A 76 2.71 6.30 -5.73
N ILE A 77 3.14 7.30 -6.48
CA ILE A 77 2.63 7.60 -7.82
C ILE A 77 3.78 7.51 -8.81
N LYS A 78 3.63 6.66 -9.82
CA LYS A 78 4.63 6.45 -10.86
C LYS A 78 3.95 6.09 -12.18
N ASP A 79 4.46 6.63 -13.29
CA ASP A 79 4.00 6.31 -14.65
C ASP A 79 2.47 6.29 -14.82
N ASP A 80 1.84 7.42 -14.47
CA ASP A 80 0.38 7.60 -14.54
C ASP A 80 -0.42 6.56 -13.76
N SER A 81 0.14 6.02 -12.67
CA SER A 81 -0.55 5.10 -11.77
C SER A 81 -0.27 5.43 -10.31
N ILE A 82 -1.27 5.23 -9.46
CA ILE A 82 -1.12 5.20 -8.00
C ILE A 82 -1.01 3.74 -7.54
N PHE A 83 -0.01 3.46 -6.71
CA PHE A 83 0.20 2.18 -6.05
C PHE A 83 -0.01 2.36 -4.55
N ILE A 84 -0.95 1.65 -3.95
CA ILE A 84 -1.42 1.93 -2.57
C ILE A 84 -1.58 0.65 -1.77
N CYS A 85 -1.07 0.67 -0.53
CA CYS A 85 -1.31 -0.35 0.49
C CYS A 85 -2.73 -0.19 1.05
N CYS A 86 -3.46 -1.29 1.19
CA CYS A 86 -4.75 -1.32 1.89
C CYS A 86 -4.96 -2.72 2.46
N GLY A 87 -4.93 -2.85 3.79
CA GLY A 87 -4.99 -4.15 4.45
C GLY A 87 -3.82 -5.04 4.04
N SER A 88 -4.05 -6.32 3.74
CA SER A 88 -3.05 -7.27 3.23
C SER A 88 -2.65 -7.04 1.75
N MET A 89 -3.26 -6.06 1.08
CA MET A 89 -3.24 -5.90 -0.37
C MET A 89 -2.47 -4.65 -0.82
N ILE A 90 -1.91 -4.73 -2.03
CA ILE A 90 -1.51 -3.58 -2.85
C ILE A 90 -2.45 -3.46 -4.05
N TYR A 91 -2.85 -2.23 -4.37
CA TYR A 91 -3.60 -1.90 -5.57
C TYR A 91 -2.78 -1.00 -6.47
N SER A 92 -2.88 -1.20 -7.79
CA SER A 92 -2.43 -0.27 -8.82
C SER A 92 -3.64 0.26 -9.58
N LEU A 93 -3.86 1.57 -9.55
CA LEU A 93 -4.93 2.25 -10.27
C LEU A 93 -4.35 3.27 -11.25
N ALA A 94 -4.90 3.33 -12.46
CA ALA A 94 -4.49 4.27 -13.49
C ALA A 94 -4.99 5.69 -13.18
N LEU A 95 -4.11 6.69 -13.27
CA LEU A 95 -4.45 8.11 -13.17
C LEU A 95 -4.76 8.70 -14.56
N PRO A 96 -5.69 9.67 -14.66
CA PRO A 96 -6.52 10.15 -13.56
C PRO A 96 -7.70 9.22 -13.24
N THR A 97 -8.07 8.29 -14.13
CA THR A 97 -9.38 7.59 -14.11
C THR A 97 -9.68 6.69 -12.90
N LEU A 98 -8.68 6.37 -12.09
CA LEU A 98 -8.70 5.38 -11.02
C LEU A 98 -9.15 3.97 -11.44
N ASN A 99 -9.06 3.64 -12.74
CA ASN A 99 -9.31 2.28 -13.23
C ASN A 99 -8.27 1.30 -12.70
N LEU A 100 -8.73 0.12 -12.26
CA LEU A 100 -7.86 -0.94 -11.75
C LEU A 100 -6.94 -1.49 -12.85
N ASN A 101 -5.63 -1.40 -12.61
CA ASN A 101 -4.64 -2.11 -13.40
C ASN A 101 -4.49 -3.54 -12.88
N TRP A 102 -4.25 -3.68 -11.58
CA TRP A 102 -4.10 -4.94 -10.86
C TRP A 102 -4.16 -4.72 -9.34
N TYR A 103 -4.41 -5.79 -8.60
CA TYR A 103 -4.22 -5.82 -7.15
C TYR A 103 -3.61 -7.16 -6.73
N LYS A 104 -2.99 -7.21 -5.55
CA LYS A 104 -2.30 -8.41 -5.06
C LYS A 104 -2.17 -8.41 -3.55
N GLU A 105 -2.37 -9.58 -2.95
CA GLU A 105 -2.02 -9.85 -1.55
C GLU A 105 -0.51 -10.07 -1.45
N LEU A 106 0.17 -9.28 -0.62
CA LEU A 106 1.64 -9.33 -0.46
C LEU A 106 2.11 -9.55 0.98
N ASP A 107 1.17 -9.58 1.92
CA ASP A 107 1.41 -9.91 3.31
C ASP A 107 0.16 -10.61 3.85
N MET A 108 0.32 -11.69 4.60
CA MET A 108 -0.82 -12.43 5.16
C MET A 108 -1.63 -11.65 6.22
N ALA A 109 -1.07 -10.57 6.76
CA ALA A 109 -1.71 -9.72 7.76
C ALA A 109 -1.92 -8.30 7.21
N THR A 110 -0.87 -7.52 6.98
CA THR A 110 -0.99 -6.11 6.60
C THR A 110 0.18 -5.65 5.74
N CYS A 111 -0.09 -4.91 4.66
CA CYS A 111 0.88 -4.10 3.94
C CYS A 111 0.93 -2.70 4.55
N PHE A 112 2.10 -2.28 5.03
CA PHE A 112 2.26 -0.98 5.69
C PHE A 112 2.80 0.09 4.75
N GLN A 113 3.82 -0.24 3.97
CA GLN A 113 4.59 0.76 3.24
C GLN A 113 4.99 0.26 1.85
N ILE A 114 5.02 1.18 0.89
CA ILE A 114 5.55 0.98 -0.44
C ILE A 114 6.64 2.02 -0.74
N TYR A 115 7.74 1.55 -1.32
CA TYR A 115 8.90 2.35 -1.69
C TYR A 115 9.27 2.09 -3.14
N GLU A 116 9.60 3.15 -3.88
CA GLU A 116 10.31 2.99 -5.16
C GLU A 116 11.71 2.43 -4.90
N PHE A 117 12.07 1.42 -5.69
CA PHE A 117 13.35 0.74 -5.60
C PHE A 117 13.84 0.38 -7.01
N GLU A 118 14.77 1.20 -7.52
CA GLU A 118 15.18 1.17 -8.91
C GLU A 118 13.95 1.36 -9.85
N ASN A 119 13.69 0.39 -10.74
CA ASN A 119 12.52 0.38 -11.62
C ASN A 119 11.35 -0.44 -11.05
N ASP A 120 11.45 -0.86 -9.79
CA ASP A 120 10.47 -1.69 -9.10
C ASP A 120 9.97 -0.99 -7.84
N PHE A 121 9.24 -1.74 -7.02
CA PHE A 121 8.84 -1.34 -5.69
C PHE A 121 9.27 -2.36 -4.65
N ILE A 122 9.53 -1.88 -3.44
CA ILE A 122 9.60 -2.68 -2.22
C ILE A 122 8.33 -2.41 -1.42
N VAL A 123 7.62 -3.48 -1.06
CA VAL A 123 6.46 -3.42 -0.17
C VAL A 123 6.86 -4.07 1.14
N HIS A 124 6.77 -3.30 2.21
CA HIS A 124 7.00 -3.72 3.58
C HIS A 124 5.64 -4.00 4.23
N GLY A 125 5.37 -5.27 4.47
CA GLY A 125 4.23 -5.76 5.23
C GLY A 125 4.59 -6.05 6.68
N GLU A 126 3.65 -6.67 7.39
CA GLU A 126 3.76 -6.99 8.79
C GLU A 126 4.68 -8.17 9.06
N VAL A 127 4.69 -9.18 8.20
CA VAL A 127 5.57 -10.36 8.30
C VAL A 127 6.40 -10.56 7.03
N GLU A 128 5.99 -9.95 5.92
CA GLU A 128 6.57 -10.17 4.61
C GLU A 128 7.11 -8.87 4.00
N ILE A 129 8.21 -9.00 3.26
CA ILE A 129 8.72 -7.96 2.39
C ILE A 129 8.82 -8.49 0.96
N SER A 130 8.34 -7.71 0.01
CA SER A 130 8.27 -8.11 -1.39
C SER A 130 8.90 -7.08 -2.30
N ARG A 131 9.61 -7.55 -3.34
CA ARG A 131 9.96 -6.72 -4.49
C ARG A 131 9.02 -7.03 -5.65
N LEU A 132 8.38 -6.01 -6.20
CA LEU A 132 7.45 -6.15 -7.32
C LEU A 132 7.75 -5.16 -8.44
N THR A 133 7.51 -5.59 -9.68
CA THR A 133 7.51 -4.67 -10.83
C THR A 133 6.27 -3.78 -10.82
N GLU A 134 6.28 -2.71 -11.59
CA GLU A 134 5.08 -1.89 -11.89
C GLU A 134 3.87 -2.66 -12.42
N ASN A 135 4.10 -3.79 -13.10
CA ASN A 135 3.03 -4.65 -13.62
C ASN A 135 2.53 -5.70 -12.59
N GLY A 136 2.89 -5.57 -11.31
CA GLY A 136 2.44 -6.49 -10.26
C GLY A 136 3.10 -7.87 -10.27
N ILE A 137 4.20 -8.05 -11.00
CA ILE A 137 5.00 -9.27 -10.97
C ILE A 137 5.91 -9.25 -9.73
N ILE A 138 5.73 -10.21 -8.83
CA ILE A 138 6.60 -10.42 -7.68
C ILE A 138 7.93 -10.96 -8.20
N LYS A 139 9.03 -10.24 -7.94
CA LYS A 139 10.40 -10.69 -8.23
C LYS A 139 10.90 -11.62 -7.14
N TRP A 140 10.65 -11.27 -5.89
CA TRP A 140 10.92 -12.09 -4.72
C TRP A 140 10.06 -11.63 -3.55
N GLN A 141 9.87 -12.53 -2.58
CA GLN A 141 9.21 -12.29 -1.31
C GLN A 141 10.04 -12.97 -0.23
N PHE A 142 10.20 -12.30 0.90
CA PHE A 142 10.90 -12.79 2.08
C PHE A 142 9.96 -12.65 3.28
N SER A 143 9.85 -13.70 4.08
CA SER A 143 9.03 -13.71 5.29
C SER A 143 9.94 -13.76 6.52
N GLY A 144 9.68 -12.89 7.48
CA GLY A 144 10.31 -12.92 8.79
C GLY A 144 9.85 -14.12 9.62
N ARG A 145 10.54 -14.38 10.74
CA ARG A 145 10.10 -15.36 11.73
C ARG A 145 8.94 -14.86 12.59
N ASP A 146 8.83 -13.54 12.70
CA ASP A 146 7.81 -12.82 13.45
C ASP A 146 7.54 -11.47 12.75
N ILE A 147 6.63 -10.67 13.31
CA ILE A 147 6.23 -9.39 12.74
C ILE A 147 7.39 -8.38 12.77
N PHE A 148 7.52 -7.56 11.74
CA PHE A 148 8.47 -6.45 11.64
C PHE A 148 7.99 -5.25 12.46
N VAL A 149 7.99 -5.39 13.79
CA VAL A 149 7.61 -4.34 14.74
C VAL A 149 8.58 -4.37 15.91
N THR A 150 9.15 -3.21 16.29
CA THR A 150 10.05 -3.11 17.45
C THR A 150 9.42 -2.34 18.60
N LEU A 151 9.45 -2.89 19.82
CA LEU A 151 8.87 -2.27 21.02
C LEU A 151 9.70 -1.12 21.61
N ASP A 152 11.00 -1.08 21.33
CA ASP A 152 11.96 -0.13 21.89
C ASP A 152 12.15 1.12 21.01
N GLY A 153 11.34 1.27 19.97
CA GLY A 153 11.41 2.40 19.04
C GLY A 153 12.62 2.37 18.11
N LYS A 154 13.31 1.22 18.00
CA LYS A 154 14.23 0.99 16.89
C LYS A 154 13.50 1.14 15.57
N LYS A 155 14.27 1.37 14.51
CA LYS A 155 13.74 1.36 13.15
C LYS A 155 13.70 -0.09 12.68
N GLU A 156 12.51 -0.63 12.57
CA GLU A 156 12.22 -2.01 12.18
C GLU A 156 12.54 -2.29 10.71
N PHE A 157 12.51 -1.25 9.87
CA PHE A 157 12.71 -1.37 8.43
C PHE A 157 13.50 -0.20 7.85
N GLU A 158 14.51 -0.50 7.04
CA GLU A 158 15.27 0.51 6.30
C GLU A 158 15.86 -0.01 4.99
N ILE A 159 15.80 0.81 3.93
CA ILE A 159 16.53 0.60 2.68
C ILE A 159 17.77 1.51 2.67
N ILE A 160 18.96 0.93 2.47
CA ILE A 160 20.24 1.64 2.35
C ILE A 160 20.92 1.18 1.07
N GLY A 161 20.83 1.99 0.01
CA GLY A 161 21.35 1.60 -1.31
C GLY A 161 20.60 0.38 -1.83
N ASP A 162 21.33 -0.70 -2.08
CA ASP A 162 20.82 -2.00 -2.56
C ASP A 162 20.53 -3.00 -1.43
N THR A 163 20.65 -2.57 -0.18
CA THR A 163 20.52 -3.41 1.02
C THR A 163 19.26 -3.05 1.78
N ILE A 164 18.55 -4.07 2.26
CA ILE A 164 17.32 -3.95 3.04
C ILE A 164 17.57 -4.52 4.43
N LYS A 165 17.30 -3.73 5.46
CA LYS A 165 17.45 -4.13 6.86
C LYS A 165 16.09 -4.26 7.51
N LEU A 166 15.89 -5.35 8.23
CA LEU A 166 14.68 -5.65 8.97
C LEU A 166 15.02 -6.06 10.40
N ILE A 167 14.14 -5.75 11.33
CA ILE A 167 14.18 -6.24 12.71
C ILE A 167 12.78 -6.73 13.06
N ASP A 168 12.66 -7.99 13.47
CA ASP A 168 11.38 -8.54 13.94
C ASP A 168 11.13 -8.28 15.43
N PHE A 169 9.95 -8.66 15.88
CA PHE A 169 9.47 -8.48 17.25
C PHE A 169 10.40 -9.10 18.31
N GLU A 170 11.05 -10.21 17.97
CA GLU A 170 12.00 -10.92 18.83
C GLU A 170 13.43 -10.34 18.73
N ASN A 171 13.60 -9.19 18.07
CA ASN A 171 14.87 -8.52 17.79
C ASN A 171 15.84 -9.33 16.91
N TYR A 172 15.33 -10.26 16.10
CA TYR A 172 16.16 -10.87 15.07
C TYR A 172 16.36 -9.87 13.92
N GLU A 173 17.63 -9.66 13.55
CA GLU A 173 18.00 -8.78 12.45
C GLU A 173 18.13 -9.59 11.16
N TYR A 174 17.51 -9.10 10.08
CA TYR A 174 17.72 -9.62 8.74
C TYR A 174 18.39 -8.55 7.88
N ILE A 175 19.35 -8.96 7.07
CA ILE A 175 19.93 -8.11 6.02
C ILE A 175 19.74 -8.81 4.69
N LEU A 176 18.92 -8.23 3.83
CA LEU A 176 18.67 -8.74 2.48
C LEU A 176 19.45 -7.92 1.45
N ASP A 177 19.97 -8.59 0.43
CA ASP A 177 20.43 -7.93 -0.79
C ASP A 177 19.24 -7.53 -1.70
N ALA A 178 19.51 -6.83 -2.80
CA ALA A 178 18.49 -6.39 -3.75
C ALA A 178 17.69 -7.53 -4.42
N ASN A 179 18.16 -8.77 -4.32
CA ASN A 179 17.49 -9.97 -4.82
C ASN A 179 16.71 -10.70 -3.73
N GLY A 180 16.55 -10.10 -2.54
CA GLY A 180 15.80 -10.66 -1.43
C GLY A 180 16.53 -11.79 -0.71
N LYS A 181 17.83 -11.97 -0.95
CA LYS A 181 18.62 -13.01 -0.29
C LYS A 181 19.19 -12.48 1.01
N GLU A 182 18.95 -13.21 2.10
CA GLU A 182 19.59 -12.94 3.39
C GLU A 182 21.11 -13.14 3.28
N ILE A 183 21.85 -12.10 3.62
CA ILE A 183 23.33 -12.07 3.58
C ILE A 183 23.95 -12.00 4.97
N LYS A 184 23.13 -11.96 6.02
CA LYS A 184 23.55 -12.05 7.43
C LYS A 184 22.38 -12.53 8.28
#